data_AF-A0A4U1CEF9-F1
#
_entry.id   AF-A0A4U1CEF9-F1
#
_cell.length_a   1.000
_cell.length_b   1.000
_cell.length_c   1.000
_cell.angle_alpha   90.00
_cell.angle_beta   90.00
_cell.angle_gamma   90.00
#
_symmetry.space_group_name_H-M   'P 1'
#
loop_
_entity.id
_entity.type
_entity.pdbx_description
1 polymer ?
#
loop_
_entity_poly.entity_id
_entity_poly.type
_entity_poly.pdbx_seq_one_letter_code
_entity_poly.pdbx_strand_id
1 'polypeptide(L)'
;MKKHYLYILPALLISLFIYLFYRTEKTVVNDLLINLISKENYIFLKQFITQKIPLNEYIIFSLPEGLWVFCITLTSNDIYFIFKDKEIDLAFLPLLFSVGLELLQLFHITNGWFDLLDVLISLFFWFVAYFVIDYKFSKQDFFKSFNNRSIAFLVSYAIVYLAHVWQ
;
A
#
# COMPACT_ATOMS: atom_id res chain seq x y z
N MET A 1 -1.21 -9.94 20.55
CA MET A 1 -1.02 -9.15 19.32
C MET A 1 -2.37 -8.59 18.88
N LYS A 2 -2.39 -7.31 18.48
CA LYS A 2 -3.61 -6.53 18.22
C LYS A 2 -4.38 -7.15 17.05
N LYS A 3 -5.67 -7.49 17.24
CA LYS A 3 -6.49 -8.26 16.28
C LYS A 3 -6.54 -7.64 14.87
N HIS A 4 -6.40 -6.33 14.75
CA HIS A 4 -6.41 -5.64 13.45
C HIS A 4 -5.15 -5.87 12.61
N TYR A 5 -3.99 -6.17 13.21
CA TYR A 5 -2.78 -6.51 12.43
C TYR A 5 -2.91 -7.83 11.68
N LEU A 6 -3.90 -8.66 12.05
CA LEU A 6 -4.25 -9.88 11.32
C LEU A 6 -4.66 -9.59 9.88
N TYR A 7 -5.20 -8.40 9.59
CA TYR A 7 -5.64 -8.02 8.25
C TYR A 7 -4.51 -7.45 7.38
N ILE A 8 -3.42 -6.96 7.99
CA ILE A 8 -2.30 -6.37 7.26
C ILE A 8 -1.53 -7.44 6.48
N LEU A 9 -1.19 -8.56 7.13
CA LEU A 9 -0.45 -9.63 6.49
C LEU A 9 -1.12 -10.16 5.21
N PRO A 10 -2.41 -10.57 5.22
CA PRO A 10 -3.07 -11.03 4.00
C PRO A 10 -3.17 -9.93 2.94
N ALA A 11 -3.44 -8.68 3.30
CA ALA A 11 -3.49 -7.57 2.35
C ALA A 11 -2.13 -7.34 1.64
N LEU A 12 -1.02 -7.39 2.40
CA LEU A 12 0.32 -7.30 1.84
C LEU A 12 0.69 -8.52 1.00
N LEU A 13 0.30 -9.73 1.40
CA LEU A 13 0.54 -10.95 0.62
C LEU A 13 -0.23 -10.95 -0.71
N ILE A 14 -1.48 -10.49 -0.71
CA ILE A 14 -2.27 -10.32 -1.94
C ILE A 14 -1.60 -9.30 -2.86
N SER A 15 -1.19 -8.15 -2.31
CA SER A 15 -0.49 -7.11 -3.08
C SER A 15 0.81 -7.67 -3.66
N LEU A 16 1.63 -8.34 -2.86
CA LEU A 16 2.89 -8.96 -3.27
C LEU A 16 2.66 -10.00 -4.39
N PHE A 17 1.66 -10.86 -4.24
CA PHE A 17 1.30 -11.84 -5.27
C PHE A 17 0.96 -11.17 -6.61
N ILE A 18 0.15 -10.11 -6.58
CA ILE A 18 -0.21 -9.35 -7.78
C ILE A 18 1.05 -8.72 -8.41
N TYR A 19 1.91 -8.10 -7.60
CA TYR A 19 3.16 -7.50 -8.07
C TYR A 19 4.11 -8.53 -8.70
N LEU A 20 4.25 -9.70 -8.08
CA LEU A 20 5.18 -10.73 -8.55
C LEU A 20 4.75 -11.34 -9.88
N PHE A 21 3.46 -11.58 -10.08
CA PHE A 21 2.98 -12.39 -11.20
C PHE A 21 2.27 -11.61 -12.30
N TYR A 22 1.71 -10.43 -12.03
CA TYR A 22 0.89 -9.69 -12.99
C TYR A 22 1.45 -8.32 -13.38
N ARG A 23 2.33 -7.74 -12.55
CA ARG A 23 2.96 -6.44 -12.85
C ARG A 23 4.27 -6.63 -13.64
N THR A 24 4.84 -5.50 -14.07
CA THR A 24 6.11 -5.46 -14.81
C THR A 24 7.26 -6.08 -14.01
N GLU A 25 8.19 -6.73 -14.71
CA GLU A 25 9.38 -7.36 -14.10
C GLU A 25 10.37 -6.33 -13.54
N LYS A 26 10.23 -5.06 -13.91
CA LYS A 26 11.12 -3.96 -13.54
C LYS A 26 10.91 -3.42 -12.12
N THR A 27 10.01 -3.99 -11.33
CA THR A 27 9.85 -3.59 -9.93
C THR A 27 10.95 -4.20 -9.07
N VAL A 28 11.41 -3.49 -8.02
CA VAL A 28 12.43 -4.00 -7.08
C VAL A 28 12.13 -5.41 -6.59
N VAL A 29 10.89 -5.67 -6.20
CA VAL A 29 10.49 -6.99 -5.68
C VAL A 29 10.61 -8.13 -6.69
N ASN A 30 10.37 -7.84 -7.98
CA ASN A 30 10.55 -8.81 -9.06
C ASN A 30 12.04 -9.05 -9.32
N ASP A 31 12.86 -8.00 -9.32
CA ASP A 31 14.31 -8.15 -9.47
C ASP A 31 14.91 -9.00 -8.34
N LEU A 32 14.49 -8.78 -7.10
CA LEU A 32 14.90 -9.61 -5.95
C LEU A 32 14.54 -11.09 -6.16
N LEU A 33 13.33 -11.38 -6.66
CA LEU A 33 12.92 -12.77 -6.93
C LEU A 33 13.70 -13.36 -8.11
N ILE A 34 13.88 -12.61 -9.20
CA ILE A 34 14.64 -13.02 -10.39
C ILE A 34 16.07 -13.36 -10.01
N ASN A 35 16.72 -12.57 -9.16
CA ASN A 35 18.06 -12.83 -8.67
C ASN A 35 18.14 -14.10 -7.80
N LEU A 36 17.04 -14.51 -7.15
CA LEU A 36 16.99 -15.72 -6.32
C LEU A 36 16.76 -17.00 -7.14
N ILE A 37 15.89 -16.96 -8.15
CA ILE A 37 15.45 -18.18 -8.88
C ILE A 37 15.90 -18.23 -10.35
N SER A 38 16.59 -17.21 -10.85
CA SER A 38 16.89 -16.91 -12.26
C SER A 38 15.69 -16.40 -13.07
N LYS A 39 16.00 -15.63 -14.12
CA LYS A 39 15.01 -14.99 -15.00
C LYS A 39 14.15 -16.01 -15.76
N GLU A 40 14.74 -17.09 -16.26
CA GLU A 40 14.02 -18.12 -17.03
C GLU A 40 12.97 -18.83 -16.18
N ASN A 41 13.33 -19.25 -14.97
CA ASN A 41 12.40 -19.87 -14.03
C ASN A 41 11.31 -18.88 -13.59
N TYR A 42 11.65 -17.61 -13.38
CA TYR A 42 10.68 -16.58 -13.05
C TYR A 42 9.64 -16.39 -14.18
N ILE A 43 10.08 -16.27 -15.44
CA ILE A 43 9.18 -16.14 -16.59
C ILE A 43 8.27 -17.37 -16.71
N PHE A 44 8.84 -18.58 -16.60
CA PHE A 44 8.06 -19.82 -16.63
C PHE A 44 6.99 -19.86 -15.52
N LEU A 45 7.38 -19.55 -14.28
CA LEU A 45 6.48 -19.52 -13.14
C LEU A 45 5.37 -18.47 -13.33
N LYS A 46 5.73 -17.27 -13.79
CA LYS A 46 4.79 -16.19 -14.10
C LYS A 46 3.77 -16.60 -15.15
N GLN A 47 4.22 -17.20 -16.25
CA GLN A 47 3.34 -17.70 -17.31
C GLN A 47 2.41 -18.80 -16.78
N PHE A 48 2.93 -19.74 -16.00
CA PHE A 48 2.13 -20.80 -15.39
C PHE A 48 1.02 -20.24 -14.49
N ILE A 49 1.34 -19.29 -13.61
CA ILE A 49 0.37 -18.67 -12.70
C ILE A 49 -0.68 -17.86 -13.47
N THR A 50 -0.25 -16.99 -14.38
CA THR A 50 -1.17 -16.10 -15.13
C THR A 50 -2.10 -16.86 -16.07
N GLN A 51 -1.70 -18.04 -16.58
CA GLN A 51 -2.58 -18.91 -17.36
C GLN A 51 -3.62 -19.64 -16.50
N LYS A 52 -3.27 -20.01 -15.26
CA LYS A 52 -4.16 -20.74 -14.36
C LYS A 52 -5.11 -19.84 -13.59
N ILE A 53 -4.70 -18.62 -13.30
CA ILE A 53 -5.46 -17.64 -12.52
C ILE A 53 -5.50 -16.33 -13.33
N PRO A 54 -6.33 -16.21 -14.37
CA PRO A 54 -6.48 -14.94 -15.07
C PRO A 54 -7.11 -13.91 -14.13
N LEU A 55 -6.45 -12.78 -13.92
CA LEU A 55 -6.98 -11.65 -13.16
C LEU A 55 -7.46 -10.55 -14.10
N ASN A 56 -8.50 -9.85 -13.67
CA ASN A 56 -8.98 -8.64 -14.35
C ASN A 56 -7.96 -7.51 -14.18
N GLU A 57 -7.78 -6.67 -15.20
CA GLU A 57 -6.93 -5.48 -15.18
C GLU A 57 -7.17 -4.60 -13.95
N TYR A 58 -8.42 -4.34 -13.57
CA TYR A 58 -8.73 -3.54 -12.38
C TYR A 58 -8.16 -4.13 -11.07
N ILE A 59 -8.10 -5.46 -10.97
CA ILE A 59 -7.49 -6.14 -9.81
C ILE A 59 -5.97 -6.00 -9.87
N ILE A 60 -5.38 -6.03 -11.06
CA ILE A 60 -3.92 -5.96 -11.24
C ILE A 60 -3.42 -4.54 -10.96
N PHE A 61 -4.14 -3.53 -11.44
CA PHE A 61 -3.70 -2.14 -11.45
C PHE A 61 -4.12 -1.39 -10.18
N SER A 62 -5.37 -1.54 -9.72
CA SER A 62 -5.95 -0.67 -8.67
C SER A 62 -6.01 -1.31 -7.27
N LEU A 63 -6.25 -2.62 -7.19
CA LEU A 63 -6.41 -3.29 -5.89
C LEU A 63 -5.16 -3.19 -4.98
N PRO A 64 -3.91 -3.37 -5.47
CA PRO A 64 -2.74 -3.30 -4.60
C PRO A 64 -2.59 -1.93 -3.92
N GLU A 65 -2.94 -0.84 -4.62
CA GLU A 65 -2.90 0.50 -4.05
C GLU A 65 -3.91 0.66 -2.90
N GLY A 66 -5.17 0.26 -3.13
CA GLY A 66 -6.18 0.27 -2.08
C GLY A 66 -5.78 -0.56 -0.86
N LEU A 67 -5.19 -1.73 -1.07
CA LEU A 67 -4.68 -2.58 0.02
C LEU A 67 -3.51 -1.94 0.77
N TRP A 68 -2.67 -1.13 0.13
CA TRP A 68 -1.65 -0.35 0.83
C TRP A 68 -2.26 0.78 1.64
N VAL A 69 -3.20 1.54 1.06
CA VAL A 69 -3.93 2.58 1.79
C VAL A 69 -4.61 1.98 3.02
N PHE A 70 -5.25 0.82 2.88
CA PHE A 70 -5.80 0.04 3.99
C PHE A 70 -4.74 -0.27 5.06
N CYS A 71 -3.64 -0.93 4.68
CA CYS A 71 -2.59 -1.32 5.61
C CYS A 71 -2.01 -0.13 6.37
N ILE A 72 -1.66 0.94 5.64
CA ILE A 72 -1.07 2.13 6.22
C ILE A 72 -2.06 2.79 7.17
N THR A 73 -3.33 2.96 6.77
CA THR A 73 -4.39 3.52 7.61
C THR A 73 -4.52 2.73 8.91
N LEU A 74 -4.49 1.39 8.83
CA LEU A 74 -4.54 0.53 10.01
C LEU A 74 -3.33 0.71 10.95
N THR A 75 -2.15 0.98 10.41
CA THR A 75 -0.96 1.26 11.23
C THR A 75 -0.91 2.67 11.81
N SER A 76 -1.62 3.63 11.20
CA SER A 76 -1.60 5.04 11.59
C SER A 76 -2.81 5.51 12.39
N ASN A 77 -3.88 4.70 12.53
CA ASN A 77 -5.15 5.15 13.13
C ASN A 77 -5.05 5.60 14.60
N ASP A 78 -4.02 5.15 15.32
CA ASP A 78 -3.75 5.56 16.70
C ASP A 78 -2.59 6.57 16.81
N ILE A 79 -2.14 7.15 15.69
CA ILE A 79 -1.00 8.06 15.64
C ILE A 79 -1.43 9.44 15.14
N TYR A 80 -1.01 10.47 15.86
CA TYR A 80 -1.18 11.87 15.46
C TYR A 80 0.13 12.64 15.66
N PHE A 81 0.20 13.84 15.10
CA PHE A 81 1.23 14.81 15.49
C PHE A 81 0.60 16.17 15.74
N ILE A 82 1.27 17.00 16.55
CA ILE A 82 0.80 18.34 16.88
C ILE A 82 1.50 19.35 15.98
N PHE A 83 0.73 20.16 15.26
CA PHE A 83 1.23 21.28 14.48
C PHE A 83 0.44 22.55 14.79
N LYS A 84 1.13 23.58 15.29
CA LYS A 84 0.51 24.86 15.72
C LYS A 84 -0.72 24.64 16.62
N ASP A 85 -0.54 23.83 17.67
CA ASP A 85 -1.57 23.47 18.65
C ASP A 85 -2.79 22.70 18.10
N LYS A 86 -2.70 22.19 16.87
CA LYS A 86 -3.71 21.31 16.29
C LYS A 86 -3.19 19.88 16.19
N GLU A 87 -4.01 18.92 16.61
CA GLU A 87 -3.76 17.51 16.39
C GLU A 87 -4.11 17.14 14.94
N ILE A 88 -3.12 16.62 14.20
CA ILE A 88 -3.30 16.11 12.85
C ILE A 88 -3.21 14.59 12.91
N ASP A 89 -4.31 13.93 12.56
CA ASP A 89 -4.43 12.48 12.53
C ASP A 89 -3.70 11.90 11.30
N LEU A 90 -2.72 11.02 11.53
CA LEU A 90 -1.92 10.44 10.47
C LEU A 90 -2.68 9.38 9.66
N ALA A 91 -3.87 8.96 10.10
CA ALA A 91 -4.74 8.09 9.32
C ALA A 91 -5.20 8.69 8.00
N PHE A 92 -5.19 10.02 7.86
CA PHE A 92 -5.52 10.70 6.60
C PHE A 92 -4.35 10.76 5.62
N LEU A 93 -3.12 10.55 6.10
CA LEU A 93 -1.92 10.64 5.27
C LEU A 93 -1.90 9.66 4.08
N PRO A 94 -2.23 8.36 4.22
CA PRO A 94 -2.25 7.46 3.07
C PRO A 94 -3.27 7.86 2.01
N LEU A 95 -4.43 8.37 2.44
CA LEU A 95 -5.45 8.86 1.52
C LEU A 95 -4.98 10.12 0.79
N LEU A 96 -4.40 11.08 1.52
CA LEU A 96 -3.84 12.30 0.93
C LEU A 96 -2.74 11.96 -0.08
N PHE A 97 -1.91 10.96 0.21
CA PHE A 97 -0.85 10.52 -0.69
C PHE A 97 -1.41 9.90 -1.98
N SER A 98 -2.30 8.92 -1.87
CA SER A 98 -2.93 8.25 -3.03
C SER A 98 -3.72 9.23 -3.89
N VAL A 99 -4.70 9.93 -3.31
CA VAL A 99 -5.54 10.88 -4.05
C VAL A 99 -4.73 12.09 -4.53
N GLY A 100 -3.76 12.54 -3.74
CA GLY A 100 -2.87 13.62 -4.12
C GLY A 100 -2.04 13.26 -5.36
N LEU A 101 -1.50 12.05 -5.43
CA LEU A 101 -0.77 11.57 -6.61
C LEU A 101 -1.68 11.54 -7.85
N GLU A 102 -2.90 11.03 -7.74
CA GLU A 102 -3.87 11.01 -8.84
C GLU A 102 -4.21 12.42 -9.33
N LEU A 103 -4.42 13.38 -8.42
CA LEU A 103 -4.63 14.77 -8.79
C LEU A 103 -3.41 15.39 -9.48
N LEU A 104 -2.20 15.07 -9.03
CA LEU A 104 -0.98 15.53 -9.70
C LEU A 104 -0.85 14.94 -11.12
N GLN A 105 -1.26 13.69 -11.31
CA GLN A 105 -1.31 13.05 -12.63
C GLN A 105 -2.35 13.72 -13.54
N LEU A 106 -3.52 14.10 -12.99
CA LEU A 106 -4.56 14.86 -13.70
C LEU A 106 -4.05 16.21 -14.22
N PHE A 107 -3.18 16.88 -13.47
CA PHE A 107 -2.53 18.13 -13.87
C PHE A 107 -1.22 17.92 -14.67
N HIS A 108 -0.89 16.68 -15.04
CA HIS A 108 0.35 16.33 -15.75
C HIS A 108 1.65 16.76 -15.04
N ILE A 109 1.61 16.87 -13.72
CA ILE A 109 2.80 17.21 -12.90
C ILE A 109 3.67 15.97 -12.68
N THR A 110 3.04 14.80 -12.53
CA THR A 110 3.71 13.51 -12.35
C THR A 110 3.50 12.61 -13.58
N ASN A 111 4.42 11.65 -13.76
CA ASN A 111 4.30 10.66 -14.81
C ASN A 111 3.22 9.63 -14.43
N GLY A 112 2.15 9.57 -15.20
CA GLY A 112 1.02 8.67 -14.95
C GLY A 112 -0.23 9.11 -15.71
N TRP A 113 -1.30 8.34 -15.57
CA TRP A 113 -2.62 8.66 -16.09
C TRP A 113 -3.59 8.67 -14.93
N PHE A 114 -4.33 9.76 -14.79
CA PHE A 114 -5.39 9.84 -13.79
C PHE A 114 -6.36 8.66 -13.94
N ASP A 115 -6.48 7.86 -12.89
CA ASP A 115 -7.44 6.76 -12.80
C ASP A 115 -8.44 7.02 -11.67
N LEU A 116 -9.68 7.28 -12.06
CA LEU A 116 -10.77 7.48 -11.10
C LEU A 116 -11.00 6.24 -10.24
N LEU A 117 -10.74 5.04 -10.77
CA LEU A 117 -10.92 3.80 -10.04
C LEU A 117 -9.92 3.68 -8.88
N ASP A 118 -8.68 4.11 -9.08
CA ASP A 118 -7.65 4.12 -8.03
C ASP A 118 -8.08 5.02 -6.87
N VAL A 119 -8.61 6.21 -7.18
CA VAL A 119 -9.20 7.12 -6.18
C VAL A 119 -10.35 6.45 -5.41
N LEU A 120 -11.30 5.82 -6.12
CA LEU A 120 -12.47 5.20 -5.51
C LEU A 120 -12.09 4.00 -4.63
N ILE A 121 -11.16 3.16 -5.09
CA ILE A 121 -10.68 1.99 -4.34
C ILE A 121 -9.89 2.44 -3.10
N SER A 122 -9.01 3.43 -3.23
CA SER A 122 -8.27 3.99 -2.11
C SER A 122 -9.19 4.63 -1.06
N LEU A 123 -10.20 5.39 -1.49
CA LEU A 123 -11.24 5.93 -0.60
C LEU A 123 -12.01 4.82 0.12
N PHE A 124 -12.42 3.79 -0.60
CA PHE A 124 -13.15 2.65 -0.02
C PHE A 124 -12.32 1.94 1.05
N PHE A 125 -11.08 1.57 0.73
CA PHE A 125 -10.22 0.86 1.67
C PHE A 125 -9.81 1.73 2.87
N TRP A 126 -9.56 3.02 2.66
CA TRP A 126 -9.37 3.97 3.74
C TRP A 126 -10.58 4.02 4.66
N PHE A 127 -11.80 4.15 4.10
CA PHE A 127 -13.03 4.20 4.88
C PHE A 127 -13.24 2.93 5.72
N VAL A 128 -13.01 1.76 5.13
CA VAL A 128 -13.09 0.47 5.85
C VAL A 128 -12.07 0.42 6.99
N ALA A 129 -10.81 0.81 6.74
CA ALA A 129 -9.78 0.80 7.76
C ALA A 129 -10.06 1.79 8.91
N TYR A 130 -10.56 2.99 8.59
CA TYR A 130 -10.73 4.07 9.54
C TYR A 130 -11.99 3.89 10.41
N PHE A 131 -13.13 3.54 9.80
CA PHE A 131 -14.42 3.53 10.48
C PHE A 131 -14.92 2.14 10.88
N VAL A 132 -14.66 1.11 10.08
CA VAL A 132 -15.24 -0.22 10.31
C VAL A 132 -14.42 -1.03 11.32
N ILE A 133 -13.12 -0.83 11.33
CA ILE A 133 -12.22 -1.55 12.24
C ILE A 133 -12.10 -0.72 13.52
N ASP A 134 -12.64 -1.24 14.63
CA ASP A 134 -12.65 -0.56 15.92
C ASP A 134 -11.23 -0.50 16.54
N TYR A 135 -10.77 0.72 16.88
CA TYR A 135 -9.49 1.00 17.50
C TYR A 135 -9.69 1.42 18.96
N LYS A 136 -9.50 0.47 19.88
CA LYS A 136 -9.54 0.73 21.33
C LYS A 136 -8.23 1.28 21.91
N PHE A 137 -7.43 1.98 21.10
CA PHE A 137 -6.10 2.43 21.52
C PHE A 137 -6.10 3.91 21.89
N SER A 138 -5.36 4.25 22.94
CA SER A 138 -5.03 5.63 23.26
C SER A 138 -4.23 6.23 22.10
N LYS A 139 -4.68 7.37 21.58
CA LYS A 139 -3.95 8.15 20.58
C LYS A 139 -2.54 8.48 21.08
N GLN A 140 -1.58 8.40 20.18
CA GLN A 140 -0.16 8.57 20.47
C GLN A 140 0.45 9.69 19.61
N ASP A 141 1.19 10.59 20.25
CA ASP A 141 1.98 11.60 19.56
C ASP A 141 3.24 10.96 18.96
N PHE A 142 3.35 11.04 17.63
CA PHE A 142 4.43 10.45 16.83
C PHE A 142 5.82 10.89 17.28
N PHE A 143 6.00 12.18 17.61
CA PHE A 143 7.32 12.73 17.95
C PHE A 143 7.69 12.52 19.42
N LYS A 144 6.72 12.40 20.32
CA LYS A 144 6.99 12.21 21.76
C LYS A 144 7.29 10.77 22.13
N SER A 145 6.80 9.81 21.37
CA SER A 145 6.94 8.39 21.69
C SER A 145 7.24 7.59 20.43
N PHE A 146 8.52 7.36 20.16
CA PHE A 146 8.93 6.50 19.07
C PHE A 146 8.92 5.04 19.55
N ASN A 147 7.91 4.26 19.15
CA ASN A 147 7.75 2.87 19.57
C ASN A 147 7.49 1.93 18.37
N ASN A 148 7.21 0.65 18.64
CA ASN A 148 6.94 -0.35 17.61
C ASN A 148 5.79 0.04 16.66
N ARG A 149 4.86 0.91 17.08
CA ARG A 149 3.77 1.40 16.21
C ARG A 149 4.29 2.44 15.22
N SER A 150 5.10 3.38 15.69
CA SER A 150 5.81 4.35 14.83
C SER A 150 6.70 3.63 13.81
N ILE A 151 7.38 2.56 14.22
CA ILE A 151 8.17 1.72 13.32
C ILE A 151 7.28 1.02 12.29
N ALA A 152 6.18 0.37 12.72
CA ALA A 152 5.27 -0.31 11.80
C ALA A 152 4.70 0.67 10.75
N PHE A 153 4.28 1.86 11.18
CA PHE A 153 3.84 2.95 10.31
C PHE A 153 4.91 3.30 9.26
N LEU A 154 6.15 3.59 9.68
CA LEU A 154 7.22 3.94 8.75
C LEU A 154 7.56 2.80 7.79
N VAL A 155 7.59 1.55 8.28
CA VAL A 155 7.83 0.36 7.46
C VAL A 155 6.73 0.18 6.41
N SER A 156 5.46 0.48 6.74
CA SER A 156 4.38 0.40 5.77
C SER A 156 4.56 1.35 4.57
N TYR A 157 5.10 2.55 4.80
CA TYR A 157 5.49 3.44 3.69
C TYR A 157 6.74 2.94 2.95
N ALA A 158 7.73 2.41 3.67
CA ALA A 158 8.93 1.86 3.05
C ALA A 158 8.62 0.67 2.12
N ILE A 159 7.59 -0.15 2.43
CA ILE A 159 7.18 -1.26 1.58
C ILE A 159 6.69 -0.78 0.20
N VAL A 160 6.07 0.41 0.11
CA VAL A 160 5.64 0.99 -1.18
C VAL A 160 6.84 1.18 -2.12
N TYR A 161 8.04 1.44 -1.58
CA TYR A 161 9.27 1.52 -2.38
C TYR A 161 9.63 0.20 -3.08
N LEU A 162 9.29 -0.96 -2.50
CA LEU A 162 9.57 -2.26 -3.12
C LEU A 162 8.78 -2.49 -4.41
N ALA A 163 7.70 -1.75 -4.61
CA ALA A 163 6.93 -1.76 -5.83
C ALA A 163 7.40 -0.72 -6.86
N HIS A 164 8.39 0.11 -6.52
CA HIS A 164 8.94 1.08 -7.43
C HIS A 164 9.57 0.40 -8.65
N VAL A 165 9.30 0.95 -9.83
CA VAL A 165 9.82 0.50 -11.12
C VAL A 165 11.17 1.15 -11.35
N TRP A 166 12.22 0.35 -11.49
CA TRP A 166 13.53 0.84 -11.92
C TRP A 166 13.47 1.19 -13.41
N GLN A 167 13.97 2.37 -13.77
CA GLN A 167 14.06 2.82 -15.16
C GLN A 167 15.13 2.02 -15.90
#